data_AF-A0A520STS5-F1
#
_entry.id   AF-A0A520STS5-F1
#
_cell.length_a   1.000
_cell.length_b   1.000
_cell.length_c   1.000
_cell.angle_alpha   90.00
_cell.angle_beta   90.00
_cell.angle_gamma   90.00
#
_symmetry.space_group_name_H-M   'P 1'
#
loop_
_entity.id
_entity.type
_entity.pdbx_description
1 polymer ?
#
loop_
_entity_poly.entity_id
_entity_poly.type
_entity_poly.pdbx_seq_one_letter_code
_entity_poly.pdbx_strand_id
1 'polypeptide(L)'
;MLTDNEKIIFQEKIKEVTSTNKKITILLNEKLQHDLKNKDKIKSVMRDNIKKCNKDFFYIYNVSSDIWHLAGDKSTDYNFYTKRLILSGILFKLYFKILTLKEYKEEELSKDIDSEILKVGKFNKIKAEFLSLFENSSIFNKKRGTKTRGF
;
A
#
# COMPACT_ATOMS: atom_id res chain seq x y z
N MET A 1 5.65 -5.06 -8.57
CA MET A 1 6.51 -3.90 -8.31
C MET A 1 6.41 -2.97 -9.50
N LEU A 2 6.66 -1.67 -9.34
CA LEU A 2 6.69 -0.75 -10.48
C LEU A 2 7.83 -1.16 -11.43
N THR A 3 7.54 -1.12 -12.72
CA THR A 3 8.55 -1.29 -13.77
C THR A 3 9.52 -0.11 -13.76
N ASP A 4 10.73 -0.29 -14.28
CA ASP A 4 11.74 0.78 -14.32
C ASP A 4 11.25 1.99 -15.13
N ASN A 5 10.49 1.75 -16.21
CA ASN A 5 9.85 2.80 -16.99
C ASN A 5 8.80 3.57 -16.19
N GLU A 6 7.95 2.88 -15.42
CA GLU A 6 7.00 3.53 -14.51
C GLU A 6 7.74 4.39 -13.48
N LYS A 7 8.83 3.89 -12.89
CA LYS A 7 9.63 4.64 -11.91
C LYS A 7 10.17 5.94 -12.49
N ILE A 8 10.72 5.92 -13.71
CA ILE A 8 11.25 7.12 -14.38
C ILE A 8 10.12 8.14 -14.63
N ILE A 9 9.00 7.70 -15.22
CA ILE A 9 7.85 8.58 -15.50
C ILE A 9 7.32 9.20 -14.20
N PHE A 10 7.24 8.39 -13.15
CA PHE A 10 6.72 8.80 -11.86
C PHE A 10 7.65 9.80 -11.16
N GLN A 11 8.96 9.63 -11.26
CA GLN A 11 9.95 10.58 -10.75
C GLN A 11 9.81 11.97 -11.40
N GLU A 12 9.65 12.02 -12.72
CA GLU A 12 9.45 13.29 -13.42
C GLU A 12 8.14 13.98 -13.01
N LYS A 13 7.04 13.23 -12.84
CA LYS A 13 5.75 13.80 -12.41
C LYS A 13 5.76 14.43 -11.01
N ILE A 14 6.62 13.95 -10.12
CA ILE A 14 6.68 14.43 -8.73
C ILE A 14 7.84 15.40 -8.47
N LYS A 15 8.61 15.74 -9.51
CA LYS A 15 9.87 16.51 -9.41
C LYS A 15 9.68 17.88 -8.73
N GLU A 16 8.61 18.59 -9.06
CA GLU A 16 8.29 19.91 -8.52
C GLU A 16 7.45 19.86 -7.23
N VAL A 17 7.01 18.67 -6.83
CA VAL A 17 6.16 18.48 -5.66
C VAL A 17 7.04 18.33 -4.42
N THR A 18 6.78 19.12 -3.38
CA THR A 18 7.58 19.05 -2.14
C THR A 18 6.94 18.13 -1.09
N SER A 19 5.62 18.21 -0.92
CA SER A 19 4.87 17.46 0.09
C SER A 19 4.82 15.95 -0.22
N THR A 20 5.33 15.12 0.69
CA THR A 20 5.30 13.65 0.58
C THR A 20 3.89 13.11 0.36
N ASN A 21 2.89 13.63 1.09
CA ASN A 21 1.50 13.17 0.92
C ASN A 21 0.98 13.48 -0.49
N LYS A 22 1.28 14.67 -1.02
CA LYS A 22 0.91 15.02 -2.40
C LYS A 22 1.62 14.13 -3.42
N LYS A 23 2.90 13.82 -3.22
CA LYS A 23 3.62 12.85 -4.07
C LYS A 23 2.93 11.50 -4.08
N ILE A 24 2.59 10.97 -2.90
CA ILE A 24 1.91 9.67 -2.78
C ILE A 24 0.55 9.68 -3.50
N THR A 25 -0.25 10.74 -3.34
CA THR A 25 -1.53 10.89 -4.05
C THR A 25 -1.33 10.84 -5.57
N ILE A 26 -0.38 11.60 -6.11
CA ILE A 26 -0.08 11.64 -7.54
C ILE A 26 0.34 10.25 -8.02
N LEU A 27 1.30 9.62 -7.34
CA LEU A 27 1.82 8.31 -7.70
C LEU A 27 0.76 7.21 -7.68
N LEU A 28 -0.11 7.21 -6.66
CA LEU A 28 -1.26 6.30 -6.58
C LEU A 28 -2.22 6.51 -7.74
N ASN A 29 -2.57 7.76 -8.03
CA ASN A 29 -3.52 8.07 -9.09
C ASN A 29 -2.97 7.63 -10.45
N GLU A 30 -1.73 7.99 -10.77
CA GLU A 30 -1.07 7.55 -12.01
C GLU A 30 -1.06 6.03 -12.16
N LYS A 31 -0.66 5.31 -11.10
CA LYS A 31 -0.59 3.85 -11.14
C LYS A 31 -1.97 3.22 -11.33
N LEU A 32 -2.94 3.63 -10.53
CA LEU A 32 -4.26 3.00 -10.52
C LEU A 32 -5.10 3.39 -11.73
N GLN A 33 -4.96 4.61 -12.27
CA GLN A 33 -5.64 5.01 -13.52
C GLN A 33 -5.09 4.23 -14.71
N HIS A 34 -3.77 4.08 -14.80
CA HIS A 34 -3.15 3.23 -15.80
C HIS A 34 -3.65 1.77 -15.70
N ASP A 35 -3.75 1.24 -14.49
CA ASP A 35 -4.20 -0.14 -14.27
C ASP A 35 -5.71 -0.31 -14.48
N LEU A 36 -6.51 0.72 -14.23
CA LEU A 36 -7.95 0.76 -14.53
C LEU A 36 -8.18 0.69 -16.05
N LYS A 37 -7.42 1.46 -16.84
CA LYS A 37 -7.46 1.41 -18.32
C LYS A 37 -7.08 0.03 -18.85
N ASN A 38 -6.20 -0.68 -18.14
CA ASN A 38 -5.72 -2.01 -18.50
C ASN A 38 -6.35 -3.14 -17.66
N LYS A 39 -7.54 -2.91 -17.09
CA LYS A 39 -8.17 -3.78 -16.09
C LYS A 39 -8.25 -5.25 -16.49
N ASP A 40 -8.61 -5.56 -17.72
CA ASP A 40 -8.76 -6.96 -18.16
C ASP A 40 -7.42 -7.70 -18.17
N LYS A 41 -6.35 -7.02 -18.56
CA LYS A 41 -4.99 -7.53 -18.48
C LYS A 41 -4.59 -7.78 -17.02
N ILE A 42 -4.82 -6.81 -16.14
CA ILE A 42 -4.52 -6.94 -14.70
C ILE A 42 -5.32 -8.10 -14.09
N LYS A 43 -6.60 -8.25 -14.44
CA LYS A 43 -7.46 -9.34 -13.98
C LYS A 43 -6.96 -10.70 -14.41
N SER A 44 -6.48 -10.83 -15.64
CA SER A 44 -5.86 -12.08 -16.13
C SER A 44 -4.58 -12.38 -15.35
N VAL A 45 -3.68 -11.40 -15.22
CA VAL A 45 -2.41 -11.57 -14.48
C VAL A 45 -2.64 -12.00 -13.03
N MET A 46 -3.58 -11.34 -12.33
CA MET A 46 -3.90 -11.72 -10.95
C MET A 46 -4.48 -13.13 -10.86
N ARG A 47 -5.37 -13.52 -11.78
CA ARG A 47 -5.93 -14.87 -11.84
C ARG A 47 -4.83 -15.91 -12.04
N ASP A 48 -3.89 -15.65 -12.93
CA ASP A 48 -2.79 -16.57 -13.21
C ASP A 48 -1.81 -16.68 -12.03
N ASN A 49 -1.54 -15.57 -11.36
CA ASN A 49 -0.68 -15.55 -10.17
C ASN A 49 -1.29 -16.33 -9.00
N ILE A 50 -2.61 -16.23 -8.79
CA ILE A 50 -3.33 -17.03 -7.79
C ILE A 50 -3.25 -18.52 -8.14
N LYS A 51 -3.54 -18.88 -9.40
CA LYS A 51 -3.52 -20.29 -9.85
C LYS A 51 -2.14 -20.93 -9.72
N LYS A 52 -1.08 -20.19 -10.01
CA LYS A 52 0.30 -20.67 -9.98
C LYS A 52 0.90 -20.67 -8.56
N CYS A 53 0.18 -20.18 -7.54
CA CYS A 53 0.72 -19.89 -6.21
C CYS A 53 2.05 -19.13 -6.29
N ASN A 54 2.18 -18.23 -7.26
CA ASN A 54 3.42 -17.51 -7.51
C ASN A 54 3.73 -16.60 -6.31
N LYS A 55 5.04 -16.39 -6.05
CA LYS A 55 5.56 -15.49 -4.99
C LYS A 55 5.13 -14.02 -5.13
N ASP A 56 4.42 -13.68 -6.21
CA ASP A 56 3.79 -12.38 -6.46
C ASP A 56 2.68 -12.01 -5.45
N PHE A 57 2.42 -12.84 -4.43
CA PHE A 57 1.64 -12.46 -3.26
C PHE A 57 2.04 -11.09 -2.68
N PHE A 58 3.33 -10.72 -2.80
CA PHE A 58 3.86 -9.43 -2.34
C PHE A 58 3.73 -8.29 -3.36
N TYR A 59 3.05 -8.46 -4.50
CA TYR A 59 2.95 -7.42 -5.54
C TYR A 59 2.48 -6.06 -4.98
N ILE A 60 1.37 -6.06 -4.22
CA ILE A 60 0.80 -4.85 -3.63
C ILE A 60 1.77 -4.21 -2.63
N TYR A 61 2.43 -5.04 -1.81
CA TYR A 61 3.43 -4.56 -0.86
C TYR A 61 4.63 -3.92 -1.56
N ASN A 62 5.09 -4.52 -2.66
CA ASN A 62 6.21 -4.01 -3.44
C ASN A 62 5.84 -2.68 -4.12
N VAL A 63 4.64 -2.56 -4.69
CA VAL A 63 4.15 -1.28 -5.26
C VAL A 63 4.07 -0.21 -4.18
N SER A 64 3.53 -0.55 -2.99
CA SER A 64 3.52 0.36 -1.85
C SER A 64 4.93 0.81 -1.45
N SER A 65 5.88 -0.12 -1.39
CA SER A 65 7.27 0.18 -1.07
C SER A 65 7.93 1.09 -2.10
N ASP A 66 7.71 0.84 -3.40
CA ASP A 66 8.21 1.68 -4.48
C ASP A 66 7.63 3.09 -4.40
N ILE A 67 6.32 3.25 -4.16
CA ILE A 67 5.67 4.57 -4.01
C ILE A 67 6.27 5.36 -2.85
N TRP A 68 6.43 4.73 -1.67
CA TRP A 68 7.06 5.40 -0.52
C TRP A 68 8.51 5.78 -0.80
N HIS A 69 9.26 4.90 -1.48
CA HIS A 69 10.64 5.18 -1.86
C HIS A 69 10.73 6.38 -2.82
N LEU A 70 9.90 6.40 -3.87
CA LEU A 70 9.80 7.52 -4.81
C LEU A 70 9.36 8.82 -4.14
N ALA A 71 8.48 8.75 -3.14
CA ALA A 71 8.06 9.91 -2.37
C ALA A 71 9.16 10.46 -1.43
N GLY A 72 10.32 9.80 -1.34
CA GLY A 72 11.48 10.21 -0.54
C GLY A 72 11.45 9.72 0.90
N ASP A 73 10.72 8.64 1.21
CA ASP A 73 10.71 8.05 2.56
C ASP A 73 12.08 7.52 2.96
N LYS A 74 12.57 7.98 4.11
CA LYS A 74 13.81 7.52 4.75
C LYS A 74 13.57 6.77 6.07
N SER A 75 12.31 6.38 6.33
CA SER A 75 11.96 5.73 7.59
C SER A 75 12.73 4.42 7.74
N THR A 76 13.22 4.15 8.93
CA THR A 76 13.74 2.85 9.35
C THR A 76 12.79 2.27 10.41
N ASP A 77 12.93 0.98 10.69
CA ASP A 77 12.26 0.31 11.82
C ASP A 77 10.72 0.22 11.69
N TYR A 78 9.99 0.34 12.80
CA TYR A 78 8.54 0.15 12.85
C TYR A 78 7.79 1.04 11.84
N ASN A 79 8.18 2.31 11.74
CA ASN A 79 7.53 3.26 10.83
C ASN A 79 7.70 2.84 9.35
N PHE A 80 8.82 2.22 8.98
CA PHE A 80 9.05 1.71 7.62
C PHE A 80 7.97 0.69 7.23
N TYR A 81 7.69 -0.27 8.12
CA TYR A 81 6.71 -1.33 7.87
C TYR A 81 5.27 -0.81 7.96
N THR A 82 4.94 -0.03 8.98
CA THR A 82 3.57 0.47 9.18
C THR A 82 3.10 1.33 8.01
N LYS A 83 3.95 2.25 7.52
CA LYS A 83 3.64 3.08 6.35
C LYS A 83 3.32 2.25 5.11
N ARG A 84 4.13 1.21 4.85
CA ARG A 84 3.96 0.33 3.68
C ARG A 84 2.73 -0.55 3.80
N LEU A 85 2.42 -1.06 4.99
CA LEU A 85 1.22 -1.86 5.24
C LEU A 85 -0.05 -1.05 5.06
N ILE A 86 -0.10 0.19 5.60
CA ILE A 86 -1.25 1.07 5.43
C ILE A 86 -1.50 1.38 3.95
N LEU A 87 -0.47 1.77 3.22
CA LEU A 87 -0.59 2.06 1.79
C LEU A 87 -0.93 0.79 0.98
N SER A 88 -0.45 -0.38 1.39
CA SER A 88 -0.84 -1.67 0.80
C SER A 88 -2.33 -1.96 1.01
N GLY A 89 -2.88 -1.63 2.18
CA GLY A 89 -4.32 -1.75 2.46
C GLY A 89 -5.16 -0.87 1.54
N ILE A 90 -4.73 0.37 1.29
CA ILE A 90 -5.38 1.27 0.33
C ILE A 90 -5.33 0.68 -1.08
N LEU A 91 -4.14 0.30 -1.55
CA LEU A 91 -3.96 -0.31 -2.87
C LEU A 91 -4.84 -1.56 -3.03
N PHE A 92 -4.86 -2.45 -2.04
CA PHE A 92 -5.68 -3.65 -2.06
C PHE A 92 -7.17 -3.31 -2.21
N LYS A 93 -7.68 -2.37 -1.42
CA LYS A 93 -9.07 -1.92 -1.49
C LYS A 93 -9.42 -1.36 -2.87
N LEU A 94 -8.55 -0.53 -3.45
CA LEU A 94 -8.79 0.11 -4.74
C LEU A 94 -8.67 -0.89 -5.90
N TYR A 95 -7.65 -1.76 -5.91
CA TYR A 95 -7.57 -2.86 -6.87
C TYR A 95 -8.78 -3.78 -6.80
N PHE A 96 -9.25 -4.09 -5.59
CA PHE A 96 -10.45 -4.90 -5.42
C PHE A 96 -11.66 -4.25 -6.11
N LYS A 97 -11.88 -2.95 -5.92
CA LYS A 97 -12.93 -2.20 -6.65
C LYS A 97 -12.72 -2.25 -8.16
N ILE A 98 -11.52 -1.92 -8.65
CA ILE A 98 -11.17 -1.95 -10.08
C ILE A 98 -11.55 -3.29 -10.71
N LEU A 99 -11.24 -4.40 -10.04
CA LEU A 99 -11.38 -5.75 -10.62
C LEU A 99 -12.79 -6.34 -10.50
N THR A 100 -13.57 -5.90 -9.51
CA THR A 100 -14.88 -6.48 -9.19
C THR A 100 -16.05 -5.68 -9.74
N LEU A 101 -15.98 -4.35 -9.72
CA LEU A 101 -17.05 -3.50 -10.23
C LEU A 101 -17.12 -3.60 -11.75
N LYS A 102 -18.32 -3.67 -12.34
CA LYS A 102 -18.45 -3.69 -13.80
C LYS A 102 -18.11 -2.32 -14.40
N GLU A 103 -18.71 -1.29 -13.83
CA GLU A 103 -18.47 0.11 -14.17
C GLU A 103 -17.76 0.77 -13.01
N TYR A 104 -16.56 1.27 -13.26
CA TYR A 104 -15.78 2.06 -12.31
C TYR A 104 -14.97 3.09 -13.10
N LYS A 105 -15.27 4.36 -12.88
CA LYS A 105 -14.77 5.46 -13.73
C LYS A 105 -13.54 6.13 -13.11
N GLU A 106 -12.78 6.83 -13.95
CA GLU A 106 -11.54 7.53 -13.54
C GLU A 106 -11.82 8.58 -12.44
N GLU A 107 -12.96 9.26 -12.53
CA GLU A 107 -13.37 10.29 -11.55
C GLU A 107 -13.72 9.67 -10.20
N GLU A 108 -14.35 8.50 -10.19
CA GLU A 108 -14.70 7.77 -8.97
C GLU A 108 -13.44 7.24 -8.28
N LEU A 109 -12.51 6.69 -9.06
CA LEU A 109 -11.21 6.25 -8.56
C LEU A 109 -10.42 7.40 -7.94
N SER A 110 -10.38 8.57 -8.61
CA SER A 110 -9.68 9.74 -8.06
C SER A 110 -10.29 10.19 -6.73
N LYS A 111 -11.63 10.24 -6.63
CA LYS A 111 -12.33 10.58 -5.37
C LYS A 111 -12.06 9.57 -4.26
N ASP A 112 -12.03 8.28 -4.59
CA ASP A 112 -11.71 7.23 -3.63
C ASP A 112 -10.27 7.36 -3.12
N ILE A 113 -9.30 7.64 -4.01
CA ILE A 113 -7.90 7.87 -3.64
C ILE A 113 -7.79 9.06 -2.67
N ASP A 114 -8.41 10.19 -3.00
CA ASP A 114 -8.38 11.38 -2.15
C ASP A 114 -8.98 11.10 -0.77
N SER A 115 -10.11 10.38 -0.73
CA SER A 115 -10.76 9.97 0.53
C SER A 115 -9.85 9.07 1.38
N GLU A 116 -9.18 8.10 0.77
CA GLU A 116 -8.26 7.21 1.50
C GLU A 116 -7.00 7.94 1.98
N ILE A 117 -6.43 8.83 1.17
CA ILE A 117 -5.27 9.65 1.58
C ILE A 117 -5.64 10.64 2.68
N LEU A 118 -6.83 11.25 2.62
CA LEU A 118 -7.31 12.13 3.70
C LEU A 118 -7.47 11.37 5.02
N LYS A 119 -7.89 10.10 5.00
CA LYS A 119 -7.92 9.24 6.19
C LYS A 119 -6.52 8.99 6.71
N VAL A 120 -5.55 8.69 5.83
CA VAL A 120 -4.14 8.51 6.22
C VAL A 120 -3.52 9.80 6.73
N GLY A 121 -3.94 10.98 6.24
CA GLY A 121 -3.53 12.27 6.78
C GLY A 121 -3.90 12.44 8.27
N LYS A 122 -4.93 11.72 8.75
CA LYS A 122 -5.27 11.59 10.18
C LYS A 122 -4.42 10.48 10.86
N PHE A 123 -3.17 10.31 10.39
CA PHE A 123 -2.25 9.20 10.67
C PHE A 123 -2.13 8.86 12.15
N ASN A 124 -2.11 9.88 13.02
CA ASN A 124 -1.98 9.70 14.46
C ASN A 124 -3.11 8.83 15.03
N LYS A 125 -4.33 8.95 14.49
CA LYS A 125 -5.48 8.14 14.90
C LYS A 125 -5.37 6.70 14.40
N ILE A 126 -5.03 6.51 13.12
CA ILE A 126 -4.88 5.17 12.51
C ILE A 126 -3.72 4.41 13.15
N LYS A 127 -2.60 5.07 13.42
CA LYS A 127 -1.46 4.47 14.12
C LYS A 127 -1.85 4.04 15.54
N ALA A 128 -2.62 4.86 16.27
CA ALA A 128 -3.12 4.51 17.59
C ALA A 128 -4.10 3.31 17.54
N GLU A 129 -5.01 3.28 16.57
CA GLU A 129 -5.94 2.15 16.36
C GLU A 129 -5.20 0.86 15.94
N PHE A 130 -4.18 0.96 15.08
CA PHE A 130 -3.39 -0.21 14.68
C PHE A 130 -2.53 -0.73 15.84
N LEU A 131 -1.89 0.16 16.60
CA LEU A 131 -1.14 -0.21 17.81
C LEU A 131 -2.06 -0.87 18.84
N SER A 132 -3.26 -0.32 19.09
CA SER A 132 -4.19 -0.92 20.05
C SER A 132 -4.74 -2.27 19.56
N LEU A 133 -4.97 -2.46 18.26
CA LEU A 133 -5.32 -3.75 17.69
C LEU A 133 -4.17 -4.77 17.81
N PHE A 134 -2.92 -4.33 17.63
CA PHE A 134 -1.74 -5.17 17.81
C PHE A 134 -1.51 -5.55 19.28
N GLU A 135 -1.67 -4.60 20.21
CA GLU A 135 -1.59 -4.84 21.66
C GLU A 135 -2.71 -5.77 22.14
N ASN A 136 -3.93 -5.61 21.63
CA ASN A 136 -5.06 -6.47 21.95
C ASN A 136 -4.98 -7.84 21.29
N SER A 137 -4.21 -7.98 20.20
CA SER A 137 -3.92 -9.28 19.61
C SER A 137 -2.91 -10.02 20.52
N SER A 138 -3.36 -11.11 21.14
CA SER A 138 -2.55 -11.97 22.03
C SER A 138 -1.31 -12.62 21.39
N ILE A 139 -1.01 -12.29 20.13
CA ILE A 139 0.04 -12.85 19.28
C ILE A 139 1.45 -12.53 19.84
N PHE A 140 1.63 -11.41 20.54
CA PHE A 140 2.89 -11.07 21.21
C PHE A 140 2.88 -11.26 22.74
N ASN A 141 1.75 -11.69 23.31
CA ASN A 141 1.64 -12.02 24.74
C ASN A 141 2.11 -13.46 25.05
N LYS A 142 3.02 -14.02 24.24
CA LYS A 142 3.75 -15.23 24.63
C LYS A 142 4.81 -14.83 25.65
N LYS A 143 4.40 -14.90 26.92
CA LYS A 143 5.20 -14.81 28.14
C LYS A 143 6.69 -15.06 27.88
N ARG A 144 7.55 -14.10 28.22
CA ARG A 144 8.94 -14.40 28.60
C ARG A 144 8.86 -15.33 29.81
N GLY A 145 8.89 -16.63 29.56
CA GLY A 145 9.05 -17.63 30.61
C GLY A 145 10.41 -17.39 31.24
N THR A 146 10.42 -16.82 32.44
CA THR A 146 11.57 -16.85 33.33
C THR A 146 11.92 -18.32 33.56
N LYS A 147 12.98 -18.81 32.91
CA LYS A 147 13.63 -20.05 33.32
C LYS A 147 14.26 -19.78 34.68
N THR A 148 13.53 -20.04 35.75
CA THR A 148 14.12 -20.33 37.05
C THR A 148 14.97 -21.59 36.86
N ARG A 149 16.29 -21.43 36.83
CA ARG A 149 17.22 -22.55 37.03
C ARG A 149 17.09 -22.97 38.49
N GLY A 150 16.39 -24.08 38.71
CA GLY A 150 16.48 -24.80 39.99
C GLY A 150 17.89 -25.37 40.10
N PHE A 151 18.56 -25.02 41.20
CA PHE A 151 19.67 -25.78 41.75
C PHE A 151 19.10 -26.93 42.59
#